data_AF-A0AAN8RG31-F1
#
_entry.id   AF-A0AAN8RG31-F1
#
_cell.length_a   1.000
_cell.length_b   1.000
_cell.length_c   1.000
_cell.angle_alpha   90.00
_cell.angle_beta   90.00
_cell.angle_gamma   90.00
#
_symmetry.space_group_name_H-M   'P 1'
#
loop_
_entity.id
_entity.type
_entity.pdbx_description
1 polymer ?
#
loop_
_entity_poly.entity_id
_entity_poly.type
_entity_poly.pdbx_seq_one_letter_code
_entity_poly.pdbx_strand_id
1 'polypeptide(L)'
;MAHPGTVIPYIEAGPSSSSRGKARATGPSASEAELLSRIEEISVINQIEQVEVLGRIENVELQLQLLEGTVASLTSTISRTSGARARYDLYGPAPSGSPSGPGEDAFSDPSTSGLSTPRLSAVSTSRTVTDPEDTSHTLTEDYDLIIIARGGNGQRNVRYLVSKDVLSVSSAILRTLIRGIPAPNQIAGTARADLITTTTTTAREVRTLELEGEPEALKYIFEIIHFKADEHRRDVSFNTLCDIAVLTTRYRWQRALETWSDIWLLLWERFALNPGYENWLYISKVFNNRRPDSLVSILGRQCSAIDVQEVRPYRRHNNRNHYLNIELWPQEQRAYGSILRSVHGNIQLTSSYRLVTDWRKSAVELETELRGLNFDTLKVVERGHSCALERFGAGFMSCIAEHHSTVEDRMKRIFGDIVVYVRDRVHMTDGL
;
A
#
# COMPACT_ATOMS: atom_id res chain seq x y z
N MET A 1 19.09 75.26 -0.93
CA MET A 1 17.96 76.21 -0.90
C MET A 1 17.02 75.86 -2.04
N ALA A 2 15.77 75.58 -1.68
CA ALA A 2 14.50 75.59 -2.44
C ALA A 2 14.47 75.24 -3.95
N HIS A 3 13.76 74.16 -4.26
CA HIS A 3 12.84 74.10 -5.40
C HIS A 3 11.54 73.42 -4.98
N PRO A 4 10.39 74.08 -5.20
CA PRO A 4 9.18 73.38 -5.58
C PRO A 4 8.57 73.99 -6.84
N GLY A 5 7.99 73.13 -7.68
CA GLY A 5 7.22 73.55 -8.85
C GLY A 5 6.62 72.35 -9.55
N THR A 6 5.39 72.00 -9.19
CA THR A 6 4.57 71.04 -9.95
C THR A 6 3.23 71.69 -10.26
N VAL A 7 3.01 71.87 -11.55
CA VAL A 7 1.86 72.51 -12.18
C VAL A 7 0.80 71.45 -12.43
N ILE A 8 -0.44 71.73 -12.01
CA ILE A 8 -1.65 70.96 -12.31
C ILE A 8 -2.38 71.68 -13.46
N PRO A 9 -2.76 71.01 -14.56
CA PRO A 9 -3.69 71.58 -15.52
C PRO A 9 -5.13 71.11 -15.27
N TYR A 10 -6.01 72.06 -15.56
CA TYR A 10 -7.47 72.06 -15.64
C TYR A 10 -8.13 70.80 -16.20
N ILE A 11 -9.25 70.40 -15.60
CA ILE A 11 -10.23 69.46 -16.16
C ILE A 11 -11.47 70.26 -16.58
N GLU A 12 -11.76 70.24 -17.88
CA GLU A 12 -12.97 70.80 -18.48
C GLU A 12 -14.21 69.94 -18.19
N ALA A 13 -15.31 70.63 -17.93
CA ALA A 13 -16.64 70.07 -17.78
C ALA A 13 -17.25 69.66 -19.14
N GLY A 14 -17.96 68.53 -19.15
CA GLY A 14 -18.77 68.06 -20.27
C GLY A 14 -20.00 67.29 -19.78
N PRO A 15 -21.09 67.23 -20.57
CA PRO A 15 -22.44 67.50 -20.07
C PRO A 15 -23.26 66.25 -19.70
N SER A 16 -24.19 66.49 -18.78
CA SER A 16 -25.29 65.60 -18.42
C SER A 16 -26.15 65.25 -19.65
N SER A 17 -26.32 63.95 -19.91
CA SER A 17 -27.39 63.45 -20.77
C SER A 17 -28.07 62.24 -20.14
N SER A 18 -29.33 62.50 -19.82
CA SER A 18 -30.39 61.57 -19.47
C SER A 18 -30.53 60.46 -20.52
N SER A 19 -30.47 59.20 -20.10
CA SER A 19 -31.03 58.11 -20.89
C SER A 19 -31.71 57.06 -20.01
N ARG A 20 -32.95 56.79 -20.41
CA ARG A 20 -33.95 55.94 -19.79
C ARG A 20 -33.54 54.48 -20.02
N GLY A 21 -33.06 53.80 -18.97
CA GLY A 21 -32.62 52.41 -19.02
C GLY A 21 -33.78 51.46 -19.30
N LYS A 22 -33.88 50.98 -20.53
CA LYS A 22 -34.70 49.82 -20.90
C LYS A 22 -33.90 48.58 -20.48
N ALA A 23 -34.30 47.94 -19.38
CA ALA A 23 -33.66 46.74 -18.85
C ALA A 23 -33.68 45.63 -19.92
N ARG A 24 -32.55 45.46 -20.59
CA ARG A 24 -32.30 44.36 -21.52
C ARG A 24 -31.91 43.18 -20.67
N ALA A 25 -32.77 42.17 -20.59
CA ALA A 25 -32.47 40.89 -19.95
C ALA A 25 -31.21 40.32 -20.62
N THR A 26 -30.07 40.52 -19.98
CA THR A 26 -28.82 39.84 -20.32
C THR A 26 -29.03 38.39 -19.96
N GLY A 27 -29.13 37.52 -20.98
CA GLY A 27 -29.13 36.08 -20.77
C GLY A 27 -27.90 35.66 -19.98
N PRO A 28 -27.97 34.50 -19.30
CA PRO A 28 -26.87 33.99 -18.48
C PRO A 28 -25.57 34.03 -19.29
N SER A 29 -24.53 34.57 -18.68
CA SER A 29 -23.22 34.67 -19.33
C SER A 29 -22.75 33.26 -19.71
N ALA A 30 -21.96 33.12 -20.77
CA ALA A 30 -21.48 31.81 -21.22
C ALA A 30 -20.79 31.00 -20.09
N SER A 31 -20.19 31.69 -19.11
CA SER A 31 -19.62 31.09 -17.91
C SER A 31 -20.66 30.53 -16.92
N GLU A 32 -21.84 31.13 -16.85
CA GLU A 32 -22.94 30.67 -16.00
C GLU A 32 -23.60 29.41 -16.58
N ALA A 33 -23.74 29.35 -17.91
CA ALA A 33 -24.20 28.14 -18.60
C ALA A 33 -23.21 26.96 -18.43
N GLU A 34 -21.90 27.22 -18.47
CA GLU A 34 -20.88 26.18 -18.23
C GLU A 34 -20.90 25.69 -16.77
N LEU A 35 -21.09 26.59 -15.80
CA LEU A 35 -21.21 26.22 -14.39
C LEU A 35 -22.44 25.36 -14.13
N LEU A 36 -23.60 25.72 -14.70
CA LEU A 36 -24.81 24.91 -14.56
C LEU A 36 -24.64 23.52 -15.19
N SER A 37 -23.99 23.44 -16.36
CA SER A 37 -23.69 22.14 -16.99
C SER A 37 -22.79 21.26 -16.12
N ARG A 38 -21.78 21.82 -15.43
CA ARG A 38 -20.91 21.05 -14.53
C ARG A 38 -21.62 20.61 -13.26
N ILE A 39 -22.56 21.42 -12.74
CA ILE A 39 -23.37 21.05 -11.58
C ILE A 39 -24.29 19.87 -11.93
N GLU A 40 -24.89 19.89 -13.12
CA GLU A 40 -25.70 18.76 -13.62
C GLU A 40 -24.86 17.49 -13.79
N GLU A 41 -23.65 17.59 -14.36
CA GLU A 41 -22.73 16.46 -14.51
C GLU A 41 -22.35 15.84 -13.17
N ILE A 42 -21.99 16.65 -12.18
CA ILE A 42 -21.67 16.19 -10.81
C ILE A 42 -22.89 15.52 -10.16
N SER A 43 -24.10 16.06 -10.40
CA SER A 43 -25.34 15.47 -9.87
C SER A 43 -25.59 14.08 -10.46
N VAL A 44 -25.35 13.88 -11.76
CA VAL A 44 -25.51 12.58 -12.42
C VAL A 44 -24.50 11.57 -11.90
N ILE A 45 -23.22 11.96 -11.75
CA ILE A 45 -22.18 11.09 -11.20
C ILE A 45 -22.56 10.62 -9.78
N ASN A 46 -23.03 11.52 -8.92
CA ASN A 46 -23.46 11.18 -7.57
C ASN A 46 -24.66 10.24 -7.56
N GLN A 47 -25.61 10.38 -8.49
CA GLN A 47 -26.74 9.44 -8.63
C GLN A 47 -26.28 8.04 -9.08
N ILE A 48 -25.32 7.96 -10.00
CA ILE A 48 -24.76 6.67 -10.45
C ILE A 48 -24.04 5.96 -9.28
N GLU A 49 -23.22 6.69 -8.52
CA GLU A 49 -22.55 6.13 -7.34
C GLU A 49 -23.56 5.64 -6.29
N GLN A 50 -24.64 6.38 -6.05
CA GLN A 50 -25.70 5.95 -5.12
C GLN A 50 -26.40 4.67 -5.58
N VAL A 51 -26.71 4.54 -6.88
CA VAL A 51 -27.34 3.33 -7.43
C VAL A 51 -26.40 2.12 -7.29
N GLU A 52 -25.10 2.29 -7.52
CA GLU A 52 -24.13 1.21 -7.37
C GLU A 52 -24.00 0.78 -5.90
N VAL A 53 -23.96 1.73 -4.96
CA VAL A 53 -23.92 1.43 -3.53
C VAL A 53 -25.17 0.68 -3.08
N LEU A 54 -26.35 1.09 -3.53
CA LEU A 54 -27.62 0.39 -3.22
C LEU A 54 -27.62 -1.04 -3.78
N GLY A 55 -27.14 -1.26 -5.00
CA GLY A 55 -27.03 -2.60 -5.58
C GLY A 55 -26.06 -3.52 -4.80
N ARG A 56 -24.98 -2.96 -4.24
CA ARG A 56 -24.07 -3.72 -3.37
C ARG A 56 -24.71 -4.07 -2.03
N ILE A 57 -25.51 -3.17 -1.45
CA ILE A 57 -26.25 -3.42 -0.20
C ILE A 57 -27.26 -4.56 -0.40
N GLU A 58 -28.05 -4.51 -1.48
CA GLU A 58 -29.05 -5.54 -1.80
C GLU A 58 -28.39 -6.92 -1.99
N ASN A 59 -27.22 -6.99 -2.63
CA ASN A 59 -26.47 -8.24 -2.77
C ASN A 59 -26.01 -8.79 -1.41
N VAL A 60 -25.52 -7.94 -0.50
CA VAL A 60 -25.14 -8.36 0.85
C VAL A 60 -26.34 -8.88 1.64
N GLU A 61 -27.51 -8.23 1.53
CA GLU A 61 -28.74 -8.71 2.17
C GLU A 61 -29.16 -10.09 1.67
N LEU A 62 -29.09 -10.34 0.35
CA LEU A 62 -29.37 -11.66 -0.23
C LEU A 62 -28.40 -12.74 0.27
N GLN A 63 -27.11 -12.40 0.44
CA GLN A 63 -26.12 -13.33 1.00
C GLN A 63 -26.40 -13.65 2.48
N LEU A 64 -26.83 -12.66 3.27
CA LEU A 64 -27.20 -12.86 4.66
C LEU A 64 -28.44 -13.76 4.80
N GLN A 65 -29.46 -13.56 3.96
CA GLN A 65 -30.65 -14.42 3.95
C GLN A 65 -30.31 -15.88 3.61
N LEU A 66 -29.39 -16.11 2.66
CA LEU A 66 -28.91 -17.45 2.33
C LEU A 66 -28.16 -18.11 3.51
N LEU A 67 -27.36 -17.32 4.22
CA LEU A 67 -26.62 -17.79 5.40
C LEU A 67 -27.59 -18.18 6.53
N GLU A 68 -28.61 -17.36 6.80
CA GLU A 68 -29.63 -17.65 7.80
C GLU A 68 -30.38 -18.95 7.50
N GLY A 69 -30.74 -19.19 6.24
CA GLY A 69 -31.35 -20.45 5.80
C GLY A 69 -30.44 -21.66 6.04
N THR A 70 -29.13 -21.50 5.82
CA THR A 70 -28.13 -22.54 6.06
C THR A 70 -27.97 -22.84 7.55
N VAL A 71 -27.92 -21.82 8.40
CA VAL A 71 -27.84 -21.96 9.87
C VAL A 71 -29.10 -22.64 10.42
N ALA A 72 -30.28 -22.28 9.93
CA ALA A 72 -31.53 -22.93 10.32
C ALA A 72 -31.53 -24.43 9.97
N SER A 73 -31.05 -24.79 8.77
CA SER A 73 -30.92 -26.18 8.32
C SER A 73 -29.94 -26.99 9.18
N LEU A 74 -28.77 -26.43 9.50
CA LEU A 74 -27.79 -27.06 10.38
C LEU A 74 -28.35 -27.26 11.80
N THR A 75 -29.01 -26.23 12.33
CA THR A 75 -29.63 -26.30 13.67
C THR A 75 -30.67 -27.42 13.73
N SER A 76 -31.54 -27.52 12.72
CA SER A 76 -32.50 -28.64 12.62
C SER A 76 -31.82 -30.01 12.55
N THR A 77 -30.67 -30.11 11.88
CA THR A 77 -29.91 -31.36 11.77
C THR A 77 -29.28 -31.77 13.10
N ILE A 78 -28.74 -30.80 13.85
CA ILE A 78 -28.17 -31.02 15.18
C ILE A 78 -29.26 -31.46 16.17
N SER A 79 -30.44 -30.83 16.16
CA SER A 79 -31.56 -31.23 17.01
C SER A 79 -32.07 -32.64 16.74
N ARG A 80 -31.96 -33.14 15.50
CA ARG A 80 -32.33 -34.53 15.16
C ARG A 80 -31.29 -35.55 15.62
N THR A 81 -30.01 -35.20 15.57
CA THR A 81 -28.92 -36.12 15.96
C THR A 81 -28.71 -36.19 17.47
N SER A 82 -29.00 -35.11 18.21
CA SER A 82 -28.90 -35.10 19.68
C SER A 82 -29.97 -35.97 20.36
N GLY A 83 -31.16 -36.11 19.76
CA GLY A 83 -32.21 -37.01 20.25
C GLY A 83 -31.87 -38.51 20.17
N ALA A 84 -30.94 -38.90 19.30
CA ALA A 84 -30.55 -40.30 19.12
C ALA A 84 -29.53 -40.81 20.16
N ARG A 85 -28.85 -39.91 20.88
CA ARG A 85 -27.73 -40.25 21.78
C ARG A 85 -28.13 -40.51 23.23
N ALA A 86 -29.37 -40.25 23.61
CA ALA A 86 -29.86 -40.41 24.99
C ALA A 86 -30.32 -41.85 25.35
N ARG A 87 -29.95 -42.88 24.57
CA ARG A 87 -30.39 -44.28 24.81
C ARG A 87 -29.28 -45.29 25.11
N TYR A 88 -28.03 -44.87 25.25
CA TYR A 88 -26.91 -45.79 25.52
C TYR A 88 -26.06 -45.32 26.70
N ASP A 89 -26.65 -45.21 27.90
CA ASP A 89 -25.89 -45.15 29.14
C ASP A 89 -26.53 -46.08 30.17
N LEU A 90 -26.15 -47.36 30.13
CA LEU A 90 -26.26 -48.32 31.22
C LEU A 90 -25.34 -49.52 30.90
N TYR A 91 -24.50 -49.90 31.87
CA TYR A 91 -23.39 -50.89 31.87
C TYR A 91 -22.08 -50.39 31.24
N GLY A 92 -20.89 -50.42 31.84
CA GLY A 92 -20.32 -51.07 33.04
C GLY A 92 -18.78 -50.86 32.99
N PRO A 93 -18.00 -51.25 34.02
CA PRO A 93 -16.70 -50.63 34.34
C PRO A 93 -15.47 -51.29 33.68
N ALA A 94 -14.36 -50.55 33.78
CA ALA A 94 -13.00 -50.78 33.26
C ALA A 94 -12.37 -52.15 33.56
N PRO A 95 -11.28 -52.48 32.82
CA PRO A 95 -10.03 -52.71 33.55
C PRO A 95 -8.77 -52.12 32.90
N SER A 96 -7.84 -51.81 33.80
CA SER A 96 -6.43 -51.46 33.61
C SER A 96 -5.60 -52.53 32.91
N GLY A 97 -4.61 -52.11 32.12
CA GLY A 97 -3.51 -52.98 31.70
C GLY A 97 -2.56 -52.31 30.71
N SER A 98 -1.42 -51.80 31.20
CA SER A 98 -0.20 -51.63 30.40
C SER A 98 0.46 -53.01 30.19
N PRO A 99 1.19 -53.24 29.08
CA PRO A 99 2.65 -53.23 29.23
C PRO A 99 3.44 -52.75 28.01
N SER A 100 4.67 -52.36 28.34
CA SER A 100 5.85 -52.07 27.52
C SER A 100 6.38 -53.27 26.71
N GLY A 101 6.99 -53.00 25.55
CA GLY A 101 7.93 -53.92 24.88
C GLY A 101 8.22 -53.57 23.40
N PRO A 102 9.49 -53.45 22.97
CA PRO A 102 9.88 -53.02 21.62
C PRO A 102 10.09 -54.20 20.66
N GLY A 103 9.94 -53.95 19.36
CA GLY A 103 10.22 -54.92 18.30
C GLY A 103 10.73 -54.22 17.05
N GLU A 104 12.04 -54.35 16.82
CA GLU A 104 12.66 -54.31 15.50
C GLU A 104 11.97 -55.35 14.60
N ASP A 105 11.73 -55.03 13.33
CA ASP A 105 12.02 -55.98 12.27
C ASP A 105 12.00 -55.34 10.88
N ALA A 106 12.98 -55.80 10.11
CA ALA A 106 13.28 -55.48 8.74
C ALA A 106 12.13 -55.78 7.79
N PHE A 107 11.97 -54.96 6.75
CA PHE A 107 11.36 -55.41 5.50
C PHE A 107 12.15 -54.94 4.30
N SER A 108 12.47 -55.94 3.49
CA SER A 108 13.34 -55.96 2.33
C SER A 108 12.74 -55.28 1.11
N ASP A 109 13.62 -54.69 0.31
CA ASP A 109 13.49 -54.53 -1.14
C ASP A 109 13.24 -55.87 -1.84
N PRO A 110 12.56 -55.85 -2.99
CA PRO A 110 13.19 -56.46 -4.15
C PRO A 110 13.18 -55.55 -5.39
N SER A 111 14.39 -55.36 -5.92
CA SER A 111 14.67 -54.89 -7.27
C SER A 111 13.95 -55.72 -8.34
N THR A 112 13.49 -55.05 -9.41
CA THR A 112 13.52 -55.61 -10.77
C THR A 112 13.91 -54.55 -11.81
N SER A 113 14.82 -55.01 -12.66
CA SER A 113 15.66 -54.33 -13.65
C SER A 113 14.93 -53.78 -14.88
N GLY A 114 15.58 -52.87 -15.62
CA GLY A 114 15.43 -52.84 -17.07
C GLY A 114 15.76 -51.53 -17.82
N LEU A 115 16.96 -51.50 -18.44
CA LEU A 115 17.25 -50.98 -19.79
C LEU A 115 17.25 -49.45 -20.07
N SER A 116 18.45 -48.87 -20.15
CA SER A 116 19.11 -48.43 -21.40
C SER A 116 20.06 -47.25 -21.18
N THR A 117 21.36 -47.51 -21.33
CA THR A 117 22.45 -46.53 -21.40
C THR A 117 22.68 -46.09 -22.84
N PRO A 118 22.87 -44.78 -23.10
CA PRO A 118 23.65 -44.32 -24.23
C PRO A 118 25.09 -44.00 -23.79
N ARG A 119 26.01 -44.42 -24.65
CA ARG A 119 27.47 -44.26 -24.58
C ARG A 119 27.89 -42.80 -24.40
N LEU A 120 28.84 -42.60 -23.46
CA LEU A 120 29.68 -41.43 -23.34
C LEU A 120 30.66 -41.34 -24.51
N SER A 121 30.56 -40.28 -25.31
CA SER A 121 31.65 -39.80 -26.15
C SER A 121 32.29 -38.60 -25.46
N ALA A 122 33.51 -38.81 -24.97
CA ALA A 122 34.36 -37.77 -24.41
C ALA A 122 34.79 -36.81 -25.53
N VAL A 123 34.12 -35.65 -25.60
CA VAL A 123 34.62 -34.48 -26.31
C VAL A 123 35.20 -33.54 -25.26
N SER A 124 36.52 -33.40 -25.29
CA SER A 124 37.26 -32.38 -24.55
C SER A 124 36.79 -31.00 -25.01
N THR A 125 35.84 -30.44 -24.27
CA THR A 125 35.32 -29.09 -24.47
C THR A 125 36.25 -28.15 -23.73
N SER A 126 37.08 -27.42 -24.48
CA SER A 126 37.81 -26.26 -23.96
C SER A 126 36.81 -25.33 -23.26
N ARG A 127 37.05 -25.01 -21.98
CA ARG A 127 36.30 -24.00 -21.23
C ARG A 127 36.53 -22.63 -21.88
N THR A 128 35.73 -22.29 -22.88
CA THR A 128 35.40 -20.91 -23.18
C THR A 128 34.71 -20.36 -21.94
N VAL A 129 35.28 -19.31 -21.36
CA VAL A 129 34.61 -18.48 -20.36
C VAL A 129 33.41 -17.88 -21.06
N THR A 130 32.26 -18.56 -20.98
CA THR A 130 30.97 -18.02 -21.41
C THR A 130 30.64 -16.90 -20.44
N ASP A 131 30.83 -15.69 -20.93
CA ASP A 131 30.32 -14.46 -20.33
C ASP A 131 28.88 -14.72 -19.88
N PRO A 132 28.51 -14.46 -18.61
CA PRO A 132 27.19 -14.77 -18.07
C PRO A 132 26.11 -14.26 -19.03
N GLU A 133 25.34 -15.19 -19.61
CA GLU A 133 24.30 -14.91 -20.61
C GLU A 133 23.47 -13.68 -20.21
N ASP A 134 23.69 -12.60 -20.95
CA ASP A 134 23.01 -11.32 -20.81
C ASP A 134 21.58 -11.52 -21.33
N THR A 135 20.62 -11.57 -20.41
CA THR A 135 19.23 -11.87 -20.75
C THR A 135 18.60 -10.62 -21.35
N SER A 136 18.05 -10.77 -22.56
CA SER A 136 17.50 -9.66 -23.34
C SER A 136 16.03 -9.91 -23.64
N HIS A 137 15.17 -8.93 -23.38
CA HIS A 137 13.72 -9.00 -23.53
C HIS A 137 13.22 -7.95 -24.53
N THR A 138 12.69 -8.41 -25.67
CA THR A 138 12.16 -7.53 -26.72
C THR A 138 10.68 -7.24 -26.52
N LEU A 139 10.36 -6.01 -26.12
CA LEU A 139 8.99 -5.57 -25.85
C LEU A 139 8.33 -4.89 -27.05
N THR A 140 9.10 -4.41 -28.03
CA THR A 140 8.57 -3.97 -29.31
C THR A 140 9.59 -4.24 -30.41
N GLU A 141 9.12 -4.55 -31.61
CA GLU A 141 9.99 -4.77 -32.78
C GLU A 141 10.66 -3.46 -33.21
N ASP A 142 9.95 -2.33 -33.06
CA ASP A 142 10.40 -0.99 -33.41
C ASP A 142 11.12 -0.27 -32.27
N TYR A 143 11.88 -1.00 -31.46
CA TYR A 143 12.57 -0.41 -30.31
C TYR A 143 13.60 0.64 -30.76
N ASP A 144 13.70 1.70 -29.98
CA ASP A 144 14.66 2.80 -30.16
C ASP A 144 15.39 3.16 -28.85
N LEU A 145 15.11 2.40 -27.78
CA LEU A 145 15.72 2.53 -26.47
C LEU A 145 15.96 1.15 -25.85
N ILE A 146 17.17 0.94 -25.32
CA ILE A 146 17.54 -0.20 -24.49
C ILE A 146 17.58 0.26 -23.04
N ILE A 147 16.79 -0.39 -22.18
CA ILE A 147 16.88 -0.23 -20.74
C ILE A 147 17.76 -1.33 -20.16
N ILE A 148 18.74 -0.96 -19.35
CA ILE A 148 19.53 -1.90 -18.55
C ILE A 148 19.02 -1.82 -17.12
N ALA A 149 18.33 -2.86 -16.65
CA ALA A 149 17.88 -2.96 -15.27
C ALA A 149 19.02 -3.47 -14.38
N ARG A 150 19.34 -2.71 -13.33
CA ARG A 150 20.33 -3.08 -12.31
C ARG A 150 19.62 -3.52 -11.03
N GLY A 151 19.73 -4.81 -10.71
CA GLY A 151 19.24 -5.39 -9.46
C GLY A 151 20.14 -5.10 -8.27
N GLY A 152 19.57 -5.05 -7.05
CA GLY A 152 20.26 -4.57 -5.83
C GLY A 152 21.39 -5.45 -5.29
N ASN A 153 21.57 -6.68 -5.77
CA ASN A 153 22.43 -7.68 -5.14
C ASN A 153 23.55 -8.21 -6.05
N GLY A 154 24.03 -7.40 -7.00
CA GLY A 154 24.96 -7.88 -8.03
C GLY A 154 24.33 -8.94 -8.95
N GLN A 155 22.99 -8.96 -9.02
CA GLN A 155 22.26 -9.73 -10.01
C GLN A 155 22.70 -9.31 -11.42
N ARG A 156 22.57 -10.23 -12.36
CA ARG A 156 22.85 -9.96 -13.77
C ARG A 156 21.97 -8.81 -14.24
N ASN A 157 22.58 -7.91 -15.00
CA ASN A 157 21.84 -6.88 -15.70
C ASN A 157 20.90 -7.56 -16.71
N VAL A 158 19.67 -7.05 -16.81
CA VAL A 158 18.70 -7.52 -17.80
C VAL A 158 18.42 -6.37 -18.76
N ARG A 159 18.46 -6.66 -20.05
CA ARG A 159 18.22 -5.68 -21.12
C ARG A 159 16.77 -5.74 -21.58
N TYR A 160 16.12 -4.59 -21.69
CA TYR A 160 14.78 -4.46 -22.24
C TYR A 160 14.82 -3.57 -23.48
N LEU A 161 14.36 -4.09 -24.62
CA LEU A 161 14.25 -3.34 -25.86
C LEU A 161 12.84 -2.76 -25.97
N VAL A 162 12.73 -1.45 -25.83
CA VAL A 162 11.46 -0.73 -25.59
C VAL A 162 11.29 0.46 -26.52
N SER A 163 10.07 0.98 -26.59
CA SER A 163 9.79 2.26 -27.24
C SER A 163 10.04 3.42 -26.27
N LYS A 164 10.89 4.34 -26.68
CA LYS A 164 11.18 5.60 -26.00
C LYS A 164 9.93 6.45 -25.81
N ASP A 165 9.07 6.51 -26.83
CA ASP A 165 7.88 7.36 -26.82
C ASP A 165 6.84 6.82 -25.84
N VAL A 166 6.60 5.51 -25.83
CA VAL A 166 5.72 4.84 -24.85
C VAL A 166 6.21 5.12 -23.43
N LEU A 167 7.51 4.94 -23.15
CA LEU A 167 8.07 5.23 -21.83
C LEU A 167 7.94 6.71 -21.45
N SER A 168 8.21 7.61 -22.39
CA SER A 168 8.10 9.06 -22.18
C SER A 168 6.67 9.51 -21.90
N VAL A 169 5.67 8.86 -22.49
CA VAL A 169 4.26 9.13 -22.20
C VAL A 169 3.87 8.59 -20.82
N SER A 170 4.28 7.36 -20.51
CA SER A 170 3.91 6.67 -19.25
C SER A 170 4.50 7.30 -17.98
N SER A 171 5.68 7.92 -18.05
CA SER A 171 6.39 8.48 -16.89
C SER A 171 6.99 9.84 -17.18
N ALA A 172 6.67 10.83 -16.34
CA ALA A 172 7.28 12.16 -16.39
C ALA A 172 8.79 12.14 -16.03
N ILE A 173 9.20 11.22 -15.14
CA ILE A 173 10.60 11.05 -14.75
C ILE A 173 11.39 10.48 -15.93
N LEU A 174 10.91 9.39 -16.54
CA LEU A 174 11.59 8.77 -17.67
C LEU A 174 11.63 9.71 -18.87
N ARG A 175 10.57 10.47 -19.15
CA ARG A 175 10.58 11.51 -20.19
C ARG A 175 11.75 12.47 -20.02
N THR A 176 12.04 12.88 -18.79
CA THR A 176 13.13 13.81 -18.48
C THR A 176 14.49 13.14 -18.67
N LEU A 177 14.66 11.92 -18.13
CA LEU A 177 15.89 11.14 -18.28
C LEU A 177 16.21 10.86 -19.76
N ILE A 178 15.22 10.42 -20.52
CA ILE A 178 15.32 10.11 -21.95
C ILE A 178 15.72 11.35 -22.78
N ARG A 179 15.17 12.53 -22.46
CA ARG A 179 15.53 13.80 -23.11
C ARG A 179 16.96 14.22 -22.81
N GLY A 180 17.48 13.86 -21.63
CA GLY A 180 18.86 14.13 -21.23
C GLY A 180 19.89 13.27 -21.95
N ILE A 181 19.48 12.18 -22.62
CA ILE A 181 20.40 11.33 -23.37
C ILE A 181 20.82 12.07 -24.64
N PRO A 182 22.12 12.42 -24.81
CA PRO A 182 22.61 13.13 -25.98
C PRO A 182 22.33 12.32 -27.26
N ALA A 183 22.06 13.03 -28.36
CA ALA A 183 21.99 12.40 -29.66
C ALA A 183 23.38 11.82 -29.99
N PRO A 184 23.50 10.52 -30.34
CA PRO A 184 24.83 9.91 -30.51
C PRO A 184 25.71 10.56 -31.59
N ASN A 185 25.11 11.25 -32.57
CA ASN A 185 25.82 12.13 -33.52
C ASN A 185 26.61 13.31 -32.90
N GLN A 186 26.39 13.67 -31.62
CA GLN A 186 27.10 14.78 -30.96
C GLN A 186 28.40 14.35 -30.26
N ILE A 187 28.65 13.05 -30.08
CA ILE A 187 29.83 12.56 -29.34
C ILE A 187 31.02 12.29 -30.28
N ALA A 188 30.78 12.21 -31.59
CA ALA A 188 31.79 11.86 -32.60
C ALA A 188 32.89 12.92 -32.85
N GLY A 189 32.91 14.03 -32.10
CA GLY A 189 33.92 15.08 -32.24
C GLY A 189 35.25 14.83 -31.52
N THR A 190 35.33 13.89 -30.58
CA THR A 190 36.54 13.73 -29.75
C THR A 190 36.83 12.26 -29.44
N ALA A 191 37.80 11.71 -30.19
CA ALA A 191 38.63 10.54 -29.89
C ALA A 191 38.18 9.14 -30.39
N ARG A 192 39.03 8.66 -31.31
CA ARG A 192 39.46 7.29 -31.62
C ARG A 192 38.56 6.40 -32.48
N ALA A 193 38.83 6.55 -33.77
CA ALA A 193 39.07 5.45 -34.70
C ALA A 193 39.82 4.28 -34.03
N ASP A 194 39.37 3.07 -34.39
CA ASP A 194 40.00 1.75 -34.25
C ASP A 194 39.19 0.78 -33.39
N LEU A 195 38.06 0.31 -33.91
CA LEU A 195 37.92 -1.10 -34.31
C LEU A 195 36.58 -1.28 -35.07
N ILE A 196 36.70 -1.29 -36.39
CA ILE A 196 35.62 -1.62 -37.31
C ILE A 196 35.51 -3.15 -37.37
N THR A 197 34.37 -3.68 -36.95
CA THR A 197 33.87 -4.95 -37.52
C THR A 197 32.40 -4.77 -37.91
N THR A 198 32.26 -4.15 -39.08
CA THR A 198 31.24 -4.37 -40.12
C THR A 198 30.15 -5.41 -39.82
N THR A 199 28.93 -4.93 -39.62
CA THR A 199 27.74 -5.43 -40.33
C THR A 199 26.87 -4.23 -40.72
N THR A 200 26.82 -3.95 -42.01
CA THR A 200 26.09 -2.86 -42.67
C THR A 200 24.61 -3.18 -42.81
N THR A 201 23.92 -3.30 -41.68
CA THR A 201 22.48 -3.06 -41.60
C THR A 201 22.35 -1.62 -41.14
N THR A 202 21.55 -0.79 -41.82
CA THR A 202 21.29 0.63 -41.43
C THR A 202 21.13 0.74 -39.92
N ALA A 203 22.21 1.13 -39.24
CA ALA A 203 22.33 0.97 -37.80
C ALA A 203 21.43 2.01 -37.15
N ARG A 204 20.20 1.59 -36.85
CA ARG A 204 19.25 2.38 -36.07
C ARG A 204 19.98 2.77 -34.80
N GLU A 205 20.07 4.07 -34.56
CA GLU A 205 20.83 4.64 -33.47
C GLU A 205 20.06 4.38 -32.16
N VAL A 206 20.35 3.24 -31.52
CA VAL A 206 19.64 2.80 -30.30
C VAL A 206 20.28 3.45 -29.08
N ARG A 207 19.46 4.12 -28.27
CA ARG A 207 19.91 4.75 -27.02
C ARG A 207 19.93 3.73 -25.89
N THR A 208 20.76 3.95 -24.88
CA THR A 208 20.80 3.11 -23.67
C THR A 208 20.52 3.95 -22.43
N LEU A 209 19.68 3.43 -21.54
CA LEU A 209 19.37 4.04 -20.24
C LEU A 209 19.42 2.98 -19.15
N GLU A 210 20.05 3.29 -18.03
CA GLU A 210 20.13 2.38 -16.89
C GLU A 210 19.06 2.75 -15.87
N LEU A 211 18.31 1.76 -15.39
CA LEU A 211 17.31 1.92 -14.34
C LEU A 211 17.64 1.01 -13.16
N GLU A 212 17.35 1.50 -11.96
CA GLU A 212 17.52 0.76 -10.72
C GLU A 212 16.21 0.10 -10.31
N GLY A 213 16.25 -1.20 -10.03
CA GLY A 213 15.06 -1.93 -9.62
C GLY A 213 15.19 -3.42 -9.85
N GLU A 214 14.29 -4.18 -9.22
CA GLU A 214 14.18 -5.62 -9.47
C GLU A 214 13.78 -5.84 -10.95
N PRO A 215 14.57 -6.61 -11.73
CA PRO A 215 14.30 -6.82 -13.15
C PRO A 215 12.91 -7.40 -13.39
N GLU A 216 12.48 -8.35 -12.56
CA GLU A 216 11.16 -8.98 -12.72
C GLU A 216 10.04 -7.95 -12.62
N ALA A 217 10.05 -7.08 -11.62
CA ALA A 217 9.04 -6.03 -11.47
C ALA A 217 9.04 -5.03 -12.64
N LEU A 218 10.22 -4.65 -13.14
CA LEU A 218 10.33 -3.82 -14.35
C LEU A 218 9.74 -4.51 -15.58
N LYS A 219 9.95 -5.82 -15.73
CA LYS A 219 9.35 -6.61 -16.82
C LYS A 219 7.82 -6.51 -16.81
N TYR A 220 7.18 -6.71 -15.65
CA TYR A 220 5.72 -6.56 -15.51
C TYR A 220 5.25 -5.17 -15.92
N ILE A 221 5.88 -4.13 -15.39
CA ILE A 221 5.52 -2.74 -15.70
C ILE A 221 5.68 -2.47 -17.20
N PHE A 222 6.80 -2.88 -17.79
CA PHE A 222 7.08 -2.62 -19.18
C PHE A 222 6.18 -3.37 -20.14
N GLU A 223 5.80 -4.60 -19.84
CA GLU A 223 4.81 -5.33 -20.63
C GLU A 223 3.43 -4.68 -20.56
N ILE A 224 3.01 -4.20 -19.38
CA ILE A 224 1.74 -3.47 -19.22
C ILE A 224 1.71 -2.20 -20.07
N ILE A 225 2.71 -1.32 -19.93
CA ILE A 225 2.72 -0.04 -20.65
C ILE A 225 2.92 -0.20 -22.16
N HIS A 226 3.52 -1.30 -22.62
CA HIS A 226 3.62 -1.65 -24.04
C HIS A 226 2.46 -2.51 -24.53
N PHE A 227 1.39 -2.68 -23.73
CA PHE A 227 0.21 -3.47 -24.07
C PHE A 227 0.52 -4.93 -24.48
N LYS A 228 1.55 -5.51 -23.87
CA LYS A 228 1.96 -6.91 -24.00
C LYS A 228 1.62 -7.77 -22.78
N ALA A 229 0.94 -7.20 -21.79
CA ALA A 229 0.52 -7.96 -20.63
C ALA A 229 -0.54 -9.01 -21.01
N ASP A 230 -0.29 -10.25 -20.62
CA ASP A 230 -1.21 -11.38 -20.75
C ASP A 230 -2.11 -11.54 -19.52
N GLU A 231 -3.01 -12.52 -19.54
CA GLU A 231 -3.87 -12.84 -18.38
C GLU A 231 -3.05 -13.29 -17.16
N HIS A 232 -1.90 -13.91 -17.36
CA HIS A 232 -1.01 -14.35 -16.29
C HIS A 232 -0.41 -13.18 -15.50
N ARG A 233 -0.41 -11.95 -16.06
CA ARG A 233 0.02 -10.74 -15.33
C ARG A 233 -0.93 -10.31 -14.21
N ARG A 234 -2.11 -10.91 -14.13
CA ARG A 234 -3.03 -10.71 -13.00
C ARG A 234 -2.52 -11.41 -11.73
N ASP A 235 -1.82 -12.54 -11.88
CA ASP A 235 -1.35 -13.38 -10.77
C ASP A 235 0.08 -12.99 -10.33
N VAL A 236 0.27 -11.70 -10.03
CA VAL A 236 1.55 -11.20 -9.54
C VAL A 236 1.78 -11.65 -8.10
N SER A 237 2.99 -12.12 -7.79
CA SER A 237 3.37 -12.46 -6.40
C SER A 237 3.34 -11.20 -5.52
N PHE A 238 3.06 -11.35 -4.23
CA PHE A 238 3.00 -10.21 -3.31
C PHE A 238 4.33 -9.44 -3.23
N ASN A 239 5.47 -10.14 -3.25
CA ASN A 239 6.79 -9.50 -3.23
C ASN A 239 7.02 -8.70 -4.51
N THR A 240 6.72 -9.29 -5.68
CA THR A 240 6.81 -8.58 -6.96
C THR A 240 5.88 -7.37 -6.99
N LEU A 241 4.66 -7.46 -6.43
CA LEU A 241 3.75 -6.31 -6.31
C LEU A 241 4.33 -5.20 -5.42
N CYS A 242 5.00 -5.56 -4.34
CA CYS A 242 5.73 -4.60 -3.51
C CYS A 242 6.83 -3.89 -4.29
N ASP A 243 7.64 -4.62 -5.06
CA ASP A 243 8.69 -4.05 -5.91
C ASP A 243 8.09 -3.16 -7.01
N ILE A 244 6.97 -3.57 -7.62
CA ILE A 244 6.22 -2.74 -8.56
C ILE A 244 5.78 -1.44 -7.88
N ALA A 245 5.28 -1.47 -6.64
CA ALA A 245 4.89 -0.26 -5.90
C ALA A 245 6.09 0.67 -5.64
N VAL A 246 7.27 0.12 -5.31
CA VAL A 246 8.50 0.89 -5.12
C VAL A 246 8.90 1.59 -6.43
N LEU A 247 8.92 0.85 -7.54
CA LEU A 247 9.26 1.39 -8.85
C LEU A 247 8.23 2.40 -9.34
N THR A 248 6.95 2.16 -9.07
CA THR A 248 5.86 3.08 -9.40
C THR A 248 6.04 4.41 -8.71
N THR A 249 6.43 4.40 -7.43
CA THR A 249 6.73 5.62 -6.68
C THR A 249 7.95 6.33 -7.26
N ARG A 250 9.03 5.58 -7.50
CA ARG A 250 10.32 6.09 -8.00
C ARG A 250 10.19 6.75 -9.37
N TYR A 251 9.51 6.10 -10.30
CA TYR A 251 9.38 6.54 -11.69
C TYR A 251 8.04 7.19 -12.00
N ARG A 252 7.16 7.41 -11.02
CA ARG A 252 5.85 8.04 -11.16
C ARG A 252 4.92 7.37 -12.18
N TRP A 253 4.76 6.05 -12.08
CA TRP A 253 3.90 5.26 -12.96
C TRP A 253 2.47 5.06 -12.45
N GLN A 254 2.04 5.75 -11.38
CA GLN A 254 0.75 5.50 -10.74
C GLN A 254 -0.42 5.51 -11.74
N ARG A 255 -0.46 6.53 -12.60
CA ARG A 255 -1.49 6.66 -13.65
C ARG A 255 -1.40 5.60 -14.74
N ALA A 256 -0.18 5.22 -15.13
CA ALA A 256 0.01 4.22 -16.18
C ALA A 256 -0.41 2.81 -15.73
N LEU A 257 -0.41 2.57 -14.42
CA LEU A 257 -0.73 1.27 -13.82
C LEU A 257 -2.08 1.26 -13.10
N GLU A 258 -2.89 2.31 -13.18
CA GLU A 258 -4.13 2.48 -12.41
C GLU A 258 -5.07 1.27 -12.55
N THR A 259 -5.41 0.91 -13.80
CA THR A 259 -6.29 -0.25 -14.09
C THR A 259 -5.76 -1.57 -13.54
N TRP A 260 -4.45 -1.79 -13.58
CA TRP A 260 -3.83 -3.01 -13.08
C TRP A 260 -3.73 -3.01 -11.56
N SER A 261 -3.50 -1.84 -10.97
CA SER A 261 -3.42 -1.70 -9.52
C SER A 261 -4.74 -2.07 -8.85
N ASP A 262 -5.89 -1.71 -9.42
CA ASP A 262 -7.19 -2.10 -8.86
C ASP A 262 -7.37 -3.62 -8.83
N ILE A 263 -6.95 -4.31 -9.90
CA ILE A 263 -7.02 -5.78 -9.99
C ILE A 263 -6.12 -6.44 -8.95
N TRP A 264 -4.86 -5.99 -8.85
CA TRP A 264 -3.92 -6.52 -7.88
C TRP A 264 -4.36 -6.22 -6.45
N LEU A 265 -4.91 -5.03 -6.22
CA LEU A 265 -5.41 -4.64 -4.91
C LEU A 265 -6.59 -5.53 -4.50
N LEU A 266 -7.53 -5.79 -5.39
CA LEU A 266 -8.65 -6.68 -5.11
C LEU A 266 -8.20 -8.11 -4.76
N LEU A 267 -7.18 -8.62 -5.45
CA LEU A 267 -6.66 -9.97 -5.24
C LEU A 267 -6.02 -10.14 -3.86
N TRP A 268 -5.25 -9.13 -3.43
CA TRP A 268 -4.39 -9.19 -2.26
C TRP A 268 -4.99 -8.56 -1.00
N GLU A 269 -6.07 -7.76 -1.09
CA GLU A 269 -6.69 -7.07 0.05
C GLU A 269 -7.08 -8.02 1.19
N ARG A 270 -7.62 -9.20 0.87
CA ARG A 270 -7.98 -10.22 1.87
C ARG A 270 -6.81 -10.74 2.69
N PHE A 271 -5.58 -10.62 2.19
CA PHE A 271 -4.37 -11.06 2.87
C PHE A 271 -3.66 -9.93 3.62
N ALA A 272 -4.11 -8.67 3.47
CA ALA A 272 -3.47 -7.49 4.05
C ALA A 272 -3.25 -7.58 5.57
N LEU A 273 -4.09 -8.36 6.27
CA LEU A 273 -4.03 -8.55 7.73
C LEU A 273 -3.18 -9.76 8.16
N ASN A 274 -2.79 -10.62 7.21
CA ASN A 274 -2.04 -11.83 7.51
C ASN A 274 -0.57 -11.50 7.79
N PRO A 275 0.10 -12.23 8.71
CA PRO A 275 1.54 -12.07 8.93
C PRO A 275 2.33 -12.28 7.63
N GLY A 276 3.32 -11.43 7.38
CA GLY A 276 4.14 -11.45 6.15
C GLY A 276 3.65 -10.53 5.04
N TYR A 277 2.46 -9.93 5.19
CA TYR A 277 1.85 -9.01 4.21
C TYR A 277 1.92 -7.54 4.63
N GLU A 278 2.82 -7.20 5.55
CA GLU A 278 2.88 -5.88 6.17
C GLU A 278 3.22 -4.74 5.20
N ASN A 279 3.92 -5.06 4.10
CA ASN A 279 4.18 -4.11 3.02
C ASN A 279 2.91 -3.66 2.28
N TRP A 280 1.76 -4.26 2.58
CA TRP A 280 0.48 -3.79 2.06
C TRP A 280 0.18 -2.33 2.41
N LEU A 281 0.61 -1.85 3.58
CA LEU A 281 0.47 -0.43 3.95
C LEU A 281 1.16 0.50 2.94
N TYR A 282 2.33 0.08 2.45
CA TYR A 282 3.04 0.82 1.42
C TYR A 282 2.32 0.72 0.08
N ILE A 283 2.00 -0.50 -0.36
CA ILE A 283 1.31 -0.76 -1.65
C ILE A 283 0.00 0.04 -1.72
N SER A 284 -0.83 -0.02 -0.67
CA SER A 284 -2.10 0.71 -0.58
C SER A 284 -1.92 2.22 -0.62
N LYS A 285 -0.87 2.77 -0.01
CA LYS A 285 -0.54 4.21 -0.13
C LYS A 285 -0.14 4.59 -1.54
N VAL A 286 0.72 3.79 -2.20
CA VAL A 286 1.23 4.08 -3.56
C VAL A 286 0.10 4.11 -4.58
N PHE A 287 -0.83 3.17 -4.50
CA PHE A 287 -1.96 3.04 -5.42
C PHE A 287 -3.25 3.70 -4.92
N ASN A 288 -3.17 4.53 -3.87
CA ASN A 288 -4.29 5.31 -3.33
C ASN A 288 -5.53 4.49 -2.98
N ASN A 289 -5.35 3.31 -2.39
CA ASN A 289 -6.47 2.50 -1.90
C ASN A 289 -7.11 3.18 -0.68
N ARG A 290 -8.44 3.25 -0.64
CA ARG A 290 -9.24 4.00 0.35
C ARG A 290 -9.30 3.38 1.75
N ARG A 291 -8.68 2.23 2.00
CA ARG A 291 -8.79 1.50 3.28
C ARG A 291 -7.49 1.31 4.08
N PRO A 292 -6.55 2.27 4.16
CA PRO A 292 -5.34 2.07 4.96
C PRO A 292 -5.64 2.17 6.46
N ASP A 293 -6.65 2.94 6.88
CA ASP A 293 -6.85 3.31 8.30
C ASP A 293 -7.24 2.12 9.19
N SER A 294 -8.08 1.21 8.68
CA SER A 294 -8.44 -0.01 9.41
C SER A 294 -7.24 -0.92 9.60
N LEU A 295 -6.41 -1.08 8.57
CA LEU A 295 -5.17 -1.84 8.65
C LEU A 295 -4.16 -1.21 9.60
N VAL A 296 -3.99 0.12 9.54
CA VAL A 296 -3.12 0.85 10.48
C VAL A 296 -3.58 0.67 11.92
N SER A 297 -4.89 0.71 12.17
CA SER A 297 -5.47 0.46 13.50
C SER A 297 -5.21 -0.97 13.98
N ILE A 298 -5.37 -1.97 13.10
CA ILE A 298 -5.16 -3.38 13.45
C ILE A 298 -3.67 -3.67 13.66
N LEU A 299 -2.79 -3.21 12.76
CA LEU A 299 -1.35 -3.34 12.92
C LEU A 299 -0.88 -2.58 14.16
N GLY A 300 -1.39 -1.38 14.42
CA GLY A 300 -1.12 -0.63 15.63
C GLY A 300 -1.47 -1.39 16.92
N ARG A 301 -2.55 -2.21 16.90
CA ARG A 301 -2.96 -3.07 18.02
C ARG A 301 -2.16 -4.36 18.11
N GLN A 302 -1.82 -4.98 16.98
CA GLN A 302 -1.20 -6.32 16.93
C GLN A 302 0.33 -6.29 16.91
N CYS A 303 0.94 -5.18 16.52
CA CYS A 303 2.38 -5.00 16.60
C CYS A 303 2.74 -4.68 18.05
N SER A 304 3.30 -5.66 18.74
CA SER A 304 3.79 -5.52 20.11
C SER A 304 5.01 -4.59 20.20
N ALA A 305 5.24 -4.08 21.41
CA ALA A 305 6.30 -3.12 21.72
C ALA A 305 7.71 -3.64 21.35
N ILE A 306 8.60 -2.69 21.12
CA ILE A 306 10.04 -2.83 20.85
C ILE A 306 10.65 -3.86 21.81
N ASP A 307 11.41 -4.82 21.28
CA ASP A 307 12.21 -5.74 22.10
C ASP A 307 13.31 -4.94 22.82
N VAL A 308 13.62 -5.31 24.06
CA VAL A 308 14.54 -4.59 24.96
C VAL A 308 15.97 -4.50 24.38
N GLN A 309 16.30 -5.38 23.43
CA GLN A 309 17.63 -5.46 22.83
C GLN A 309 17.73 -4.87 21.42
N GLU A 310 16.64 -4.74 20.67
CA GLU A 310 16.66 -4.16 19.32
C GLU A 310 15.38 -3.39 19.02
N VAL A 311 15.52 -2.18 18.50
CA VAL A 311 14.42 -1.28 18.07
C VAL A 311 13.80 -1.77 16.76
N ARG A 312 13.42 -3.05 16.69
CA ARG A 312 12.72 -3.64 15.55
C ARG A 312 11.29 -3.98 15.97
N PRO A 313 10.27 -3.41 15.30
CA PRO A 313 8.90 -3.79 15.56
C PRO A 313 8.71 -5.26 15.19
N TYR A 314 7.99 -6.00 16.02
CA TYR A 314 7.62 -7.38 15.74
C TYR A 314 6.13 -7.59 16.00
N ARG A 315 5.58 -8.60 15.33
CA ARG A 315 4.25 -9.15 15.59
C ARG A 315 4.41 -10.50 16.27
N ARG A 316 3.69 -10.72 17.37
CA ARG A 316 3.63 -12.03 18.01
C ARG A 316 2.55 -12.87 17.34
N HIS A 317 2.94 -13.98 16.72
CA HIS A 317 2.02 -14.92 16.08
C HIS A 317 2.45 -16.35 16.41
N ASN A 318 1.52 -17.19 16.90
CA ASN A 318 1.80 -18.57 17.33
C ASN A 318 3.03 -18.70 18.26
N ASN A 319 3.13 -17.84 19.28
CA ASN A 319 4.28 -17.76 20.20
C ASN A 319 5.65 -17.47 19.56
N ARG A 320 5.71 -17.12 18.27
CA ARG A 320 6.92 -16.66 17.60
C ARG A 320 6.84 -15.16 17.35
N ASN A 321 7.99 -14.50 17.44
CA ASN A 321 8.14 -13.09 17.08
C ASN A 321 8.50 -13.00 15.60
N HIS A 322 7.66 -12.33 14.82
CA HIS A 322 7.89 -12.03 13.42
C HIS A 322 8.29 -10.57 13.30
N TYR A 323 9.56 -10.31 12.95
CA TYR A 323 10.05 -8.95 12.75
C TYR A 323 9.40 -8.33 11.52
N LEU A 324 8.94 -7.09 11.67
CA LEU A 324 8.26 -6.37 10.62
C LEU A 324 9.25 -5.47 9.88
N ASN A 325 9.28 -5.59 8.55
CA ASN A 325 9.99 -4.61 7.75
C ASN A 325 9.14 -3.33 7.65
N ILE A 326 9.48 -2.34 8.48
CA ILE A 326 8.82 -1.04 8.49
C ILE A 326 9.53 0.01 7.61
N GLU A 327 10.59 -0.34 6.89
CA GLU A 327 11.37 0.63 6.09
C GLU A 327 10.51 1.27 5.00
N LEU A 328 9.58 0.50 4.44
CA LEU A 328 8.64 0.95 3.43
C LEU A 328 7.40 1.62 4.02
N TRP A 329 7.22 1.61 5.35
CA TRP A 329 6.02 2.19 5.94
C TRP A 329 6.03 3.72 5.84
N PRO A 330 4.88 4.32 5.53
CA PRO A 330 4.66 5.76 5.62
C PRO A 330 5.19 6.32 6.96
N GLN A 331 5.88 7.45 6.92
CA GLN A 331 6.50 8.03 8.12
C GLN A 331 5.47 8.32 9.21
N GLU A 332 4.26 8.73 8.82
CA GLU A 332 3.14 9.00 9.71
C GLU A 332 2.70 7.73 10.46
N GLN A 333 2.64 6.60 9.73
CA GLN A 333 2.26 5.30 10.28
C GLN A 333 3.38 4.69 11.13
N ARG A 334 4.65 4.94 10.80
CA ARG A 334 5.79 4.56 11.66
C ARG A 334 5.72 5.27 13.01
N ALA A 335 5.46 6.57 13.00
CA ALA A 335 5.30 7.38 14.21
C ALA A 335 4.10 6.91 15.04
N TYR A 336 2.94 6.75 14.41
CA TYR A 336 1.73 6.26 15.08
C TYR A 336 1.89 4.86 15.68
N GLY A 337 2.48 3.93 14.93
CA GLY A 337 2.81 2.60 15.42
C GLY A 337 3.79 2.65 16.60
N SER A 338 4.74 3.58 16.60
CA SER A 338 5.66 3.77 17.73
C SER A 338 4.93 4.23 19.00
N ILE A 339 3.99 5.17 18.85
CA ILE A 339 3.17 5.69 19.95
C ILE A 339 2.28 4.58 20.52
N LEU A 340 1.54 3.87 19.67
CA LEU A 340 0.67 2.77 20.10
C LEU A 340 1.47 1.67 20.79
N ARG A 341 2.66 1.34 20.28
CA ARG A 341 3.59 0.39 20.93
C ARG A 341 4.03 0.86 22.30
N SER A 342 4.37 2.14 22.47
CA SER A 342 4.75 2.71 23.76
C SER A 342 3.59 2.63 24.77
N VAL A 343 2.38 2.96 24.34
CA VAL A 343 1.18 2.86 25.19
C VAL A 343 0.89 1.40 25.56
N HIS A 344 0.94 0.47 24.59
CA HIS A 344 0.59 -0.93 24.84
C HIS A 344 1.67 -1.71 25.61
N GLY A 345 2.96 -1.42 25.35
CA GLY A 345 4.07 -1.95 26.12
C GLY A 345 4.00 -1.54 27.59
N ASN A 346 3.66 -0.28 27.85
CA ASN A 346 3.40 0.19 29.21
C ASN A 346 2.18 -0.50 29.83
N ILE A 347 1.09 -0.71 29.08
CA ILE A 347 -0.10 -1.43 29.59
C ILE A 347 0.23 -2.88 29.97
N GLN A 348 1.04 -3.61 29.20
CA GLN A 348 1.44 -4.97 29.59
C GLN A 348 2.41 -5.02 30.78
N LEU A 349 3.18 -3.94 31.00
CA LEU A 349 4.00 -3.75 32.21
C LEU A 349 3.18 -3.25 33.41
N THR A 350 1.91 -2.85 33.22
CA THR A 350 1.02 -2.33 34.27
C THR A 350 0.28 -3.39 35.08
N SER A 351 0.95 -4.51 35.39
CA SER A 351 0.61 -5.23 36.65
C SER A 351 1.07 -4.46 37.90
N SER A 352 1.79 -3.33 37.74
CA SER A 352 2.17 -2.41 38.81
C SER A 352 1.36 -1.11 38.75
N TYR A 353 0.47 -0.90 39.74
CA TYR A 353 -0.33 0.32 39.95
C TYR A 353 0.48 1.62 39.88
N ARG A 354 1.77 1.60 40.28
CA ARG A 354 2.65 2.78 40.29
C ARG A 354 2.97 3.32 38.89
N LEU A 355 3.15 2.44 37.90
CA LEU A 355 3.47 2.87 36.54
C LEU A 355 2.26 3.48 35.83
N VAL A 356 1.03 3.04 36.17
CA VAL A 356 -0.20 3.68 35.69
C VAL A 356 -0.34 5.10 36.23
N THR A 357 -0.03 5.30 37.51
CA THR A 357 -0.06 6.64 38.13
C THR A 357 1.03 7.53 37.54
N ASP A 358 2.23 7.01 37.28
CA ASP A 358 3.33 7.76 36.69
C ASP A 358 3.06 8.10 35.22
N TRP A 359 2.52 7.17 34.43
CA TRP A 359 2.11 7.45 33.05
C TRP A 359 0.96 8.45 33.00
N ARG A 360 -0.06 8.34 33.88
CA ARG A 360 -1.11 9.36 33.98
C ARG A 360 -0.53 10.72 34.32
N LYS A 361 0.44 10.77 35.24
CA LYS A 361 1.13 12.01 35.60
C LYS A 361 1.88 12.58 34.39
N SER A 362 2.65 11.77 33.67
CA SER A 362 3.37 12.21 32.46
C SER A 362 2.45 12.60 31.30
N ALA A 363 1.29 11.93 31.15
CA ALA A 363 0.29 12.29 30.15
C ALA A 363 -0.38 13.62 30.49
N VAL A 364 -0.70 13.86 31.77
CA VAL A 364 -1.22 15.14 32.26
C VAL A 364 -0.17 16.25 32.14
N GLU A 365 1.09 15.96 32.46
CA GLU A 365 2.21 16.90 32.27
C GLU A 365 2.37 17.23 30.78
N LEU A 366 2.38 16.23 29.89
CA LEU A 366 2.43 16.44 28.44
C LEU A 366 1.23 17.23 27.93
N GLU A 367 0.02 16.93 28.39
CA GLU A 367 -1.18 17.69 28.06
C GLU A 367 -1.07 19.14 28.55
N THR A 368 -0.53 19.36 29.75
CA THR A 368 -0.33 20.69 30.33
C THR A 368 0.71 21.49 29.55
N GLU A 369 1.83 20.86 29.19
CA GLU A 369 2.87 21.44 28.33
C GLU A 369 2.31 21.75 26.93
N LEU A 370 1.57 20.83 26.32
CA LEU A 370 0.92 21.03 25.02
C LEU A 370 -0.14 22.13 25.05
N ARG A 371 -0.91 22.26 26.15
CA ARG A 371 -1.85 23.37 26.37
C ARG A 371 -1.13 24.70 26.65
N GLY A 372 0.07 24.64 27.24
CA GLY A 372 0.94 25.78 27.51
C GLY A 372 1.71 26.28 26.30
N LEU A 373 1.86 25.45 25.26
CA LEU A 373 2.39 25.87 23.97
C LEU A 373 1.46 26.90 23.33
N ASN A 374 1.83 28.17 23.43
CA ASN A 374 1.17 29.22 22.67
C ASN A 374 1.47 28.99 21.18
N PHE A 375 0.41 28.89 20.35
CA PHE A 375 0.51 28.60 18.91
C PHE A 375 1.28 29.70 18.13
N ASP A 376 1.54 30.84 18.76
CA ASP A 376 2.47 31.85 18.23
C ASP A 376 3.92 31.34 18.12
N THR A 377 4.30 30.34 18.92
CA THR A 377 5.60 29.65 18.83
C THR A 377 5.66 28.70 17.62
N LEU A 378 4.52 28.12 17.22
CA LEU A 378 4.40 27.25 16.05
C LEU A 378 4.30 28.04 14.73
N LYS A 379 3.94 29.33 14.77
CA LYS A 379 4.05 30.24 13.59
C LYS A 379 5.49 30.47 13.12
N VAL A 380 6.48 30.14 13.93
CA VAL A 380 7.91 30.17 13.55
C VAL A 380 8.28 28.94 12.70
N VAL A 381 7.50 27.85 12.78
CA VAL A 381 7.65 26.70 11.90
C VAL A 381 7.12 27.10 10.51
N GLU A 382 7.94 26.90 9.47
CA GLU A 382 7.71 27.34 8.09
C GLU A 382 6.23 27.35 7.67
N ARG A 383 5.81 28.45 7.03
CA ARG A 383 4.42 28.69 6.55
C ARG A 383 3.80 27.49 5.80
N GLY A 384 4.62 26.63 5.21
CA GLY A 384 4.20 25.41 4.51
C GLY A 384 3.55 24.33 5.38
N HIS A 385 3.70 24.36 6.70
CA HIS A 385 3.16 23.32 7.60
C HIS A 385 1.98 23.77 8.48
N SER A 386 1.57 25.04 8.37
CA SER A 386 0.47 25.63 9.17
C SER A 386 -0.84 24.83 9.07
N CYS A 387 -1.25 24.43 7.86
CA CYS A 387 -2.47 23.66 7.64
C CYS A 387 -2.46 22.27 8.32
N ALA A 388 -1.30 21.60 8.37
CA ALA A 388 -1.15 20.30 9.02
C ALA A 388 -1.19 20.44 10.54
N LEU A 389 -0.57 21.49 11.08
CA LEU A 389 -0.56 21.81 12.50
C LEU A 389 -1.93 22.30 12.98
N GLU A 390 -2.67 23.04 12.18
CA GLU A 390 -4.05 23.46 12.46
C GLU A 390 -5.01 22.27 12.47
N ARG A 391 -4.89 21.35 11.50
CA ARG A 391 -5.69 20.10 11.50
C ARG A 391 -5.36 19.21 12.70
N PHE A 392 -4.09 19.08 13.03
CA PHE A 392 -3.66 18.35 14.22
C PHE A 392 -4.19 19.00 15.50
N GLY A 393 -4.08 20.34 15.61
CA GLY A 393 -4.60 21.12 16.73
C GLY A 393 -6.12 21.01 16.87
N ALA A 394 -6.88 21.11 15.77
CA ALA A 394 -8.33 20.95 15.77
C ALA A 394 -8.76 19.54 16.17
N GLY A 395 -8.09 18.50 15.65
CA GLY A 395 -8.36 17.11 16.03
C GLY A 395 -8.02 16.84 17.50
N PHE A 396 -6.90 17.37 17.98
CA PHE A 396 -6.46 17.26 19.36
C PHE A 396 -7.40 17.99 20.33
N MET A 397 -7.80 19.22 20.00
CA MET A 397 -8.74 20.00 20.81
C MET A 397 -10.14 19.39 20.80
N SER A 398 -10.59 18.80 19.68
CA SER A 398 -11.86 18.05 19.63
C SER A 398 -11.82 16.82 20.56
N CYS A 399 -10.70 16.10 20.61
CA CYS A 399 -10.50 14.99 21.54
C CYS A 399 -10.49 15.43 23.02
N ILE A 400 -10.05 16.66 23.29
CA ILE A 400 -9.96 17.19 24.66
C ILE A 400 -11.27 17.83 25.11
N ALA A 401 -11.96 18.58 24.24
CA ALA A 401 -13.09 19.44 24.56
C ALA A 401 -14.41 18.69 24.83
N GLU A 402 -14.54 17.41 24.46
CA GLU A 402 -15.71 16.59 24.81
C GLU A 402 -15.67 16.17 26.30
N HIS A 403 -16.13 17.08 27.15
CA HIS A 403 -15.92 17.07 28.60
C HIS A 403 -16.93 16.26 29.45
N HIS A 404 -17.75 15.37 28.87
CA HIS A 404 -18.81 14.66 29.62
C HIS A 404 -18.88 13.15 29.43
N SER A 405 -17.75 12.46 29.40
CA SER A 405 -17.78 11.01 29.56
C SER A 405 -16.64 10.55 30.46
N THR A 406 -16.91 9.54 31.30
CA THR A 406 -15.91 8.98 32.20
C THR A 406 -14.74 8.42 31.40
N VAL A 407 -13.56 8.26 32.03
CA VAL A 407 -12.38 7.66 31.37
C VAL A 407 -12.71 6.27 30.79
N GLU A 408 -13.62 5.55 31.44
CA GLU A 408 -14.14 4.25 31.02
C GLU A 408 -14.96 4.34 29.73
N ASP A 409 -15.84 5.34 29.61
CA ASP A 409 -16.59 5.63 28.38
C ASP A 409 -15.66 6.06 27.23
N ARG A 410 -14.60 6.82 27.54
CA ARG A 410 -13.58 7.22 26.55
C ARG A 410 -12.80 6.00 26.04
N MET A 411 -12.45 5.07 26.93
CA MET A 411 -11.76 3.83 26.55
C MET A 411 -12.66 2.85 25.78
N LYS A 412 -13.91 2.66 26.20
CA LYS A 412 -14.90 1.86 25.45
C LYS A 412 -15.15 2.41 24.05
N ARG A 413 -15.15 3.73 23.87
CA ARG A 413 -15.42 4.38 22.58
C ARG A 413 -14.21 4.37 21.63
N ILE A 414 -12.99 4.48 22.16
CA ILE A 414 -11.74 4.42 21.36
C ILE A 414 -11.37 2.97 21.00
N PHE A 415 -11.63 2.01 21.89
CA PHE A 415 -11.16 0.63 21.73
C PHE A 415 -12.28 -0.40 21.46
N GLY A 416 -13.55 0.00 21.50
CA GLY A 416 -14.69 -0.92 21.52
C GLY A 416 -14.83 -1.66 22.86
N ASP A 417 -15.84 -2.52 23.00
CA ASP A 417 -15.94 -3.42 24.16
C ASP A 417 -14.71 -4.32 24.23
N ILE A 418 -13.90 -4.13 25.27
CA ILE A 418 -12.71 -4.95 25.52
C ILE A 418 -13.19 -6.29 26.10
N VAL A 419 -13.20 -7.32 25.27
CA VAL A 419 -13.36 -8.70 25.73
C VAL A 419 -12.08 -9.12 26.45
N VAL A 420 -12.14 -9.21 27.77
CA VAL A 420 -11.05 -9.77 28.57
C VAL A 420 -11.18 -11.29 28.54
N TYR A 421 -10.21 -11.95 27.92
CA TYR A 421 -10.09 -13.40 27.98
C TYR A 421 -9.42 -13.80 29.29
N VAL A 422 -10.20 -14.44 30.17
CA VAL A 422 -9.66 -15.13 31.34
C VAL A 422 -9.88 -16.62 31.11
N ARG A 423 -8.79 -17.38 30.92
CA ARG A 423 -8.80 -18.85 30.75
C ARG A 423 -9.71 -19.34 29.61
N ASP A 424 -9.54 -18.78 28.41
CA ASP A 424 -10.20 -19.22 27.18
C ASP A 424 -11.75 -19.22 27.20
N ARG A 425 -12.38 -18.37 28.02
CA ARG A 425 -13.83 -18.12 27.96
C ARG A 425 -14.13 -16.63 27.82
N VAL A 426 -15.09 -16.32 26.94
CA VAL A 426 -15.63 -14.97 26.76
C VAL A 426 -16.58 -14.67 27.92
N HIS A 427 -16.22 -13.69 28.74
CA HIS A 427 -17.14 -13.11 29.71
C HIS A 427 -17.58 -11.74 29.21
N MET A 428 -18.88 -11.60 28.90
CA MET A 428 -19.52 -10.29 28.82
C MET A 428 -19.97 -9.94 30.24
N THR A 429 -19.42 -8.87 30.80
CA THR A 429 -19.91 -8.35 32.09
C THR A 429 -20.98 -7.31 31.79
N ASP A 430 -22.23 -7.67 32.04
CA ASP A 430 -23.30 -6.70 32.22
C ASP A 430 -23.07 -5.99 33.57
N GLY A 431 -23.08 -4.66 33.53
CA GLY A 431 -22.74 -3.83 34.67
C GLY A 431 -23.68 -3.98 35.87
N LEU A 432 -23.09 -3.83 37.04
CA LEU A 432 -23.71 -3.23 38.22
C LEU A 432 -22.78 -2.14 38.75
#